data_AF-A0A2E8B9N4-F1
#
_entry.id   AF-A0A2E8B9N4-F1
#
_cell.length_a   1.000
_cell.length_b   1.000
_cell.length_c   1.000
_cell.angle_alpha   90.00
_cell.angle_beta   90.00
_cell.angle_gamma   90.00
#
_symmetry.space_group_name_H-M   'P 1'
#
loop_
_entity.id
_entity.type
_entity.pdbx_description
1 polymer ?
#
loop_
_entity_poly.entity_id
_entity_poly.type
_entity_poly.pdbx_seq_one_letter_code
_entity_poly.pdbx_strand_id
1 'polypeptide(L)'
;MRLLVNIVTTSVLFVSAAFSQSVQGNYKMNSVIVHYTYVTRDMESPADTLSGSYAVTASWPSSAAPIFSYPLQGFSTGDTVGTQLVPLTTPEALAGFGYILTGDPTAPGIDMTIDLYDDGAFFINDGSTYPSTTTVDCITTATIPEVSEFGTWTGTSPITDPNDATVSTRGWGITQSGVFAQFGAPDLATMVEGTDYGAGTNMENWGILTVNYTDASLATPVSAEIYWEAHDGTASGLAVDDDGFLNGSVGIGTVASDSVTIAATAAAAAAAGI
;
A
#
# COMPACT_ATOMS: atom_id res chain seq x y z
N MET A 1 -65.65 -7.12 -16.54
CA MET A 1 -64.25 -7.46 -16.91
C MET A 1 -63.39 -7.16 -15.68
N ARG A 2 -62.98 -8.19 -14.93
CA ARG A 2 -62.15 -8.04 -13.72
C ARG A 2 -60.70 -8.21 -14.13
N LEU A 3 -59.88 -7.18 -13.97
CA LEU A 3 -58.44 -7.26 -14.19
C LEU A 3 -57.82 -8.01 -13.01
N LEU A 4 -57.20 -9.17 -13.28
CA LEU A 4 -56.32 -9.87 -12.35
C LEU A 4 -54.92 -9.27 -12.51
N VAL A 5 -54.43 -8.61 -11.45
CA VAL A 5 -53.05 -8.14 -11.36
C VAL A 5 -52.24 -9.24 -10.70
N ASN A 6 -51.33 -9.87 -11.45
CA ASN A 6 -50.33 -10.78 -10.90
C ASN A 6 -49.18 -9.95 -10.31
N ILE A 7 -49.10 -9.86 -8.99
CA ILE A 7 -47.92 -9.34 -8.29
C ILE A 7 -46.93 -10.49 -8.17
N VAL A 8 -45.82 -10.40 -8.90
CA VAL A 8 -44.66 -11.28 -8.70
C VAL A 8 -43.91 -10.75 -7.48
N THR A 9 -44.00 -11.45 -6.35
CA THR A 9 -43.17 -11.18 -5.18
C THR A 9 -41.80 -11.81 -5.40
N THR A 10 -40.87 -11.05 -5.97
CA THR A 10 -39.47 -11.48 -6.05
C THR A 10 -38.85 -11.35 -4.66
N SER A 11 -38.76 -12.47 -3.94
CA SER A 11 -37.95 -12.56 -2.73
C SER A 11 -36.47 -12.45 -3.14
N VAL A 12 -35.89 -11.25 -3.04
CA VAL A 12 -34.44 -11.10 -3.11
C VAL A 12 -33.89 -11.55 -1.77
N LEU A 13 -33.37 -12.78 -1.73
CA LEU A 13 -32.60 -13.28 -0.59
C LEU A 13 -31.22 -12.65 -0.67
N PHE A 14 -30.97 -11.57 0.08
CA PHE A 14 -29.62 -11.11 0.35
C PHE A 14 -28.98 -12.13 1.28
N VAL A 15 -28.27 -13.10 0.71
CA VAL A 15 -27.29 -13.87 1.49
C VAL A 15 -26.11 -12.92 1.67
N SER A 16 -26.13 -12.09 2.72
CA SER A 16 -24.86 -11.70 3.31
C SER A 16 -24.18 -13.01 3.69
N ALA A 17 -22.90 -13.17 3.36
CA ALA A 17 -22.11 -14.21 3.98
C ALA A 17 -22.13 -13.91 5.49
N ALA A 18 -23.08 -14.51 6.20
CA ALA A 18 -23.11 -14.46 7.66
C ALA A 18 -21.89 -15.26 8.09
N PHE A 19 -20.78 -14.57 8.28
CA PHE A 19 -19.63 -15.17 8.93
C PHE A 19 -20.08 -15.54 10.34
N SER A 20 -19.92 -16.80 10.72
CA SER A 20 -20.26 -17.25 12.08
C SER A 20 -19.37 -16.60 13.14
N GLN A 21 -18.27 -15.99 12.72
CA GLN A 21 -17.24 -15.36 13.54
C GLN A 21 -17.19 -13.87 13.20
N SER A 22 -17.45 -13.04 14.20
CA SER A 22 -17.47 -11.58 14.06
C SER A 22 -16.05 -11.05 13.90
N VAL A 23 -15.87 -10.03 13.09
CA VAL A 23 -14.65 -9.21 13.03
C VAL A 23 -14.92 -7.78 13.51
N GLN A 24 -16.18 -7.48 13.83
CA GLN A 24 -16.62 -6.15 14.20
C GLN A 24 -15.93 -5.67 15.49
N GLY A 25 -15.34 -4.47 15.42
CA GLY A 25 -14.59 -3.90 16.52
C GLY A 25 -13.94 -2.57 16.17
N ASN A 26 -13.51 -1.85 17.20
CA ASN A 26 -12.68 -0.65 17.09
C ASN A 26 -11.22 -1.06 17.33
N TYR A 27 -10.40 -1.01 16.29
CA TYR A 27 -9.02 -1.46 16.30
C TYR A 27 -8.08 -0.27 16.29
N LYS A 28 -7.11 -0.28 17.20
CA LYS A 28 -6.00 0.68 17.22
C LYS A 28 -4.75 0.01 16.66
N MET A 29 -4.11 0.64 15.68
CA MET A 29 -2.83 0.16 15.18
C MET A 29 -1.78 0.25 16.29
N ASN A 30 -1.15 -0.88 16.61
CA ASN A 30 -0.10 -0.98 17.62
C ASN A 30 1.27 -1.35 17.02
N SER A 31 1.30 -1.87 15.80
CA SER A 31 2.50 -2.16 15.03
C SER A 31 2.19 -2.27 13.54
N VAL A 32 3.19 -1.98 12.70
CA VAL A 32 3.16 -2.25 11.27
C VAL A 32 4.57 -2.60 10.78
N ILE A 33 4.65 -3.56 9.87
CA ILE A 33 5.88 -3.87 9.15
C ILE A 33 5.54 -3.76 7.66
N VAL A 34 6.18 -2.80 6.98
CA VAL A 34 6.00 -2.60 5.54
C VAL A 34 7.33 -2.84 4.84
N HIS A 35 7.29 -3.58 3.74
CA HIS A 35 8.45 -3.78 2.89
C HIS A 35 8.13 -3.27 1.48
N TYR A 36 8.75 -2.16 1.10
CA TYR A 36 8.65 -1.61 -0.24
C TYR A 36 9.74 -2.21 -1.12
N THR A 37 9.36 -2.66 -2.31
CA THR A 37 10.29 -3.08 -3.36
C THR A 37 10.05 -2.20 -4.57
N TYR A 38 11.04 -1.40 -4.96
CA TYR A 38 10.95 -0.52 -6.11
C TYR A 38 11.51 -1.23 -7.33
N VAL A 39 10.69 -1.42 -8.35
CA VAL A 39 11.05 -2.08 -9.60
C VAL A 39 10.88 -1.11 -10.76
N THR A 40 11.83 -1.13 -11.68
CA THR A 40 11.78 -0.34 -12.90
C THR A 40 10.69 -0.90 -13.81
N ARG A 41 9.74 -0.06 -14.22
CA ARG A 41 8.67 -0.41 -15.16
C ARG A 41 8.90 0.21 -16.53
N ASP A 42 8.15 -0.25 -17.52
CA ASP A 42 8.11 0.43 -18.82
C ASP A 42 7.46 1.83 -18.71
N MET A 43 8.02 2.77 -19.46
CA MET A 43 7.53 4.13 -19.61
C MET A 43 6.42 4.18 -20.66
N GLU A 44 5.17 4.21 -20.19
CA GLU A 44 3.98 4.17 -21.04
C GLU A 44 3.07 5.39 -20.83
N SER A 45 3.16 6.05 -19.67
CA SER A 45 2.31 7.21 -19.38
C SER A 45 2.81 8.47 -20.11
N PRO A 46 1.92 9.43 -20.41
CA PRO A 46 2.34 10.75 -20.89
C PRO A 46 3.31 11.46 -19.93
N ALA A 47 3.16 11.24 -18.61
CA ALA A 47 4.05 11.82 -17.61
C ALA A 47 5.48 11.27 -17.70
N ASP A 48 5.65 10.01 -18.11
CA ASP A 48 6.97 9.41 -18.32
C ASP A 48 7.77 10.15 -19.40
N THR A 49 7.09 10.67 -20.43
CA THR A 49 7.77 11.43 -21.51
C THR A 49 8.30 12.79 -21.07
N LEU A 50 7.81 13.32 -19.94
CA LEU A 50 8.20 14.61 -19.40
C LEU A 50 9.41 14.51 -18.47
N SER A 51 9.48 13.42 -17.68
CA SER A 51 10.39 13.34 -16.52
C SER A 51 11.05 11.96 -16.34
N GLY A 52 10.59 10.94 -17.08
CA GLY A 52 11.04 9.57 -16.95
C GLY A 52 12.46 9.37 -17.47
N SER A 53 13.28 8.66 -16.68
CA SER A 53 14.61 8.22 -17.09
C SER A 53 14.89 6.85 -16.51
N TYR A 54 15.48 5.96 -17.32
CA TYR A 54 16.01 4.68 -16.86
C TYR A 54 17.39 4.82 -16.22
N ALA A 55 17.89 6.04 -16.04
CA ALA A 55 19.18 6.30 -15.45
C ALA A 55 19.11 7.39 -14.38
N VAL A 56 19.82 7.16 -13.28
CA VAL A 56 20.14 8.19 -12.29
C VAL A 56 21.23 9.06 -12.88
N THR A 57 20.98 10.36 -12.97
CA THR A 57 21.91 11.33 -13.56
C THR A 57 22.37 12.34 -12.50
N ALA A 58 23.67 12.62 -12.49
CA ALA A 58 24.24 13.74 -11.77
C ALA A 58 24.24 14.96 -12.69
N SER A 59 23.61 16.05 -12.25
CA SER A 59 23.46 17.28 -13.02
C SER A 59 23.99 18.48 -12.24
N TRP A 60 24.71 19.37 -12.92
CA TRP A 60 25.28 20.59 -12.35
C TRP A 60 24.85 21.84 -13.14
N PRO A 61 24.48 22.95 -12.49
CA PRO A 61 24.34 23.14 -11.04
C PRO A 61 23.07 22.48 -10.46
N SER A 62 22.11 22.12 -11.31
CA SER A 62 20.89 21.39 -10.94
C SER A 62 20.34 20.59 -12.11
N SER A 63 19.44 19.65 -11.84
CA SER A 63 18.71 18.88 -12.86
C SER A 63 17.74 19.74 -13.69
N ALA A 64 17.27 20.87 -13.16
CA ALA A 64 16.35 21.77 -13.85
C ALA A 64 17.03 22.65 -14.92
N ALA A 65 18.31 22.99 -14.72
CA ALA A 65 19.09 23.80 -15.66
C ALA A 65 20.55 23.32 -15.73
N PRO A 66 20.81 22.10 -16.23
CA PRO A 66 22.15 21.53 -16.24
C PRO A 66 23.03 22.20 -17.30
N ILE A 67 24.21 22.61 -16.87
CA ILE A 67 25.35 22.92 -17.74
C ILE A 67 26.12 21.62 -18.04
N PHE A 68 26.14 20.68 -17.09
CA PHE A 68 26.74 19.36 -17.21
C PHE A 68 25.77 18.30 -16.66
N SER A 69 25.67 17.17 -17.35
CA SER A 69 24.93 15.99 -16.90
C SER A 69 25.70 14.72 -17.21
N TYR A 70 25.76 13.81 -16.23
CA TYR A 70 26.46 12.53 -16.37
C TYR A 70 25.62 11.39 -15.77
N PRO A 71 25.40 10.28 -16.51
CA PRO A 71 24.69 9.12 -15.96
C PRO A 71 25.56 8.38 -14.95
N LEU A 72 25.02 8.13 -13.76
CA LEU A 72 25.69 7.38 -12.69
C LEU A 72 25.38 5.89 -12.78
N GLN A 73 24.09 5.54 -12.88
CA GLN A 73 23.61 4.16 -12.93
C GLN A 73 22.41 4.08 -13.88
N GLY A 74 22.39 3.06 -14.72
CA GLY A 74 21.25 2.71 -15.57
C GLY A 74 20.51 1.49 -15.05
N PHE A 75 19.23 1.41 -15.37
CA PHE A 75 18.31 0.34 -15.06
C PHE A 75 17.63 -0.13 -16.34
N SER A 76 17.27 -1.40 -16.38
CA SER A 76 16.38 -1.98 -17.39
C SER A 76 15.02 -2.26 -16.76
N THR A 77 13.97 -2.33 -17.58
CA THR A 77 12.66 -2.78 -17.11
C THR A 77 12.78 -4.14 -16.41
N GLY A 78 12.16 -4.25 -15.22
CA GLY A 78 12.25 -5.40 -14.33
C GLY A 78 13.39 -5.34 -13.31
N ASP A 79 14.34 -4.41 -13.44
CA ASP A 79 15.41 -4.27 -12.44
C ASP A 79 14.86 -3.68 -11.13
N THR A 80 15.26 -4.29 -10.01
CA THR A 80 15.01 -3.74 -8.68
C THR A 80 15.93 -2.54 -8.44
N VAL A 81 15.33 -1.36 -8.27
CA VAL A 81 16.04 -0.11 -7.95
C VAL A 81 16.49 -0.11 -6.48
N GLY A 82 15.65 -0.65 -5.60
CA GLY A 82 15.96 -0.78 -4.18
C GLY A 82 14.80 -1.35 -3.37
N THR A 83 15.08 -1.64 -2.11
CA THR A 83 14.09 -2.14 -1.14
C THR A 83 14.16 -1.32 0.14
N GLN A 84 13.01 -1.01 0.73
CA GLN A 84 12.93 -0.28 1.99
C GLN A 84 12.05 -1.04 2.98
N LEU A 85 12.66 -1.47 4.10
CA LEU A 85 11.95 -2.06 5.23
C LEU A 85 11.60 -0.98 6.26
N VAL A 86 10.35 -0.97 6.71
CA VAL A 86 9.83 -0.08 7.76
C VAL A 86 9.22 -0.94 8.87
N PRO A 87 10.01 -1.32 9.90
CA PRO A 87 9.56 -2.24 10.95
C PRO A 87 9.15 -1.49 12.23
N LEU A 88 7.95 -0.90 12.24
CA LEU A 88 7.42 -0.17 13.39
C LEU A 88 6.68 -1.11 14.32
N THR A 89 7.43 -1.82 15.15
CA THR A 89 6.93 -2.94 15.98
C THR A 89 6.39 -2.52 17.36
N THR A 90 6.33 -1.22 17.65
CA THR A 90 5.85 -0.69 18.93
C THR A 90 5.03 0.59 18.74
N PRO A 91 4.09 0.91 19.64
CA PRO A 91 3.35 2.17 19.61
C PRO A 91 4.26 3.41 19.66
N GLU A 92 5.36 3.34 20.40
CA GLU A 92 6.34 4.44 20.47
C GLU A 92 7.04 4.67 19.12
N ALA A 93 7.35 3.59 18.39
CA ALA A 93 7.92 3.69 17.05
C ALA A 93 6.93 4.29 16.04
N LEU A 94 5.63 3.93 16.14
CA LEU A 94 4.57 4.53 15.33
C LEU A 94 4.45 6.03 15.60
N ALA A 95 4.32 6.42 16.87
CA ALA A 95 4.20 7.82 17.28
C ALA A 95 5.44 8.66 16.94
N GLY A 96 6.63 8.06 16.96
CA GLY A 96 7.89 8.73 16.61
C GLY A 96 8.21 8.76 15.11
N PHE A 97 7.44 8.07 14.27
CA PHE A 97 7.83 7.86 12.87
C PHE A 97 7.93 9.16 12.07
N GLY A 98 7.09 10.17 12.34
CA GLY A 98 7.18 11.48 11.69
C GLY A 98 8.53 12.16 11.88
N TYR A 99 9.05 12.12 13.11
CA TYR A 99 10.39 12.63 13.42
C TYR A 99 11.49 11.81 12.72
N ILE A 100 11.36 10.48 12.72
CA ILE A 100 12.33 9.59 12.06
C ILE A 100 12.38 9.88 10.54
N LEU A 101 11.22 10.14 9.95
CA LEU A 101 11.05 10.34 8.52
C LEU A 101 11.56 11.71 8.04
N THR A 102 11.35 12.76 8.85
CA THR A 102 11.57 14.16 8.42
C THR A 102 12.70 14.85 9.17
N GLY A 103 13.11 14.35 10.33
CA GLY A 103 13.97 15.05 11.29
C GLY A 103 13.28 16.20 12.03
N ASP A 104 12.01 16.49 11.76
CA ASP A 104 11.23 17.53 12.43
C ASP A 104 10.54 16.96 13.69
N PRO A 105 10.86 17.45 14.90
CA PRO A 105 10.25 16.94 16.14
C PRO A 105 8.75 17.28 16.27
N THR A 106 8.20 18.10 15.37
CA THR A 106 6.78 18.45 15.32
C THR A 106 5.99 17.63 14.30
N ALA A 107 6.66 16.83 13.48
CA ALA A 107 5.98 15.98 12.50
C ALA A 107 5.14 14.90 13.22
N PRO A 108 3.87 14.72 12.83
CA PRO A 108 2.99 13.73 13.45
C PRO A 108 3.50 12.31 13.17
N GLY A 109 3.37 11.42 14.15
CA GLY A 109 3.58 9.99 13.95
C GLY A 109 2.41 9.31 13.26
N ILE A 110 2.52 8.00 13.09
CA ILE A 110 1.40 7.15 12.67
C ILE A 110 0.51 6.89 13.87
N ASP A 111 -0.77 7.20 13.74
CA ASP A 111 -1.77 6.95 14.75
C ASP A 111 -3.09 6.60 14.08
N MET A 112 -3.43 5.32 13.98
CA MET A 112 -4.60 4.90 13.20
C MET A 112 -5.60 4.12 14.05
N THR A 113 -6.86 4.50 13.92
CA THR A 113 -7.98 3.77 14.49
C THR A 113 -8.94 3.40 13.36
N ILE A 114 -9.39 2.15 13.33
CA ILE A 114 -10.30 1.63 12.32
C ILE A 114 -11.46 0.91 13.02
N ASP A 115 -12.67 1.26 12.64
CA ASP A 115 -13.87 0.47 12.91
C ASP A 115 -14.08 -0.54 11.77
N LEU A 116 -14.05 -1.83 12.07
CA LEU A 116 -14.48 -2.88 11.13
C LEU A 116 -15.92 -3.27 11.43
N TYR A 117 -16.70 -3.55 10.39
CA TYR A 117 -18.09 -4.01 10.50
C TYR A 117 -18.29 -5.34 9.77
N ASP A 118 -19.12 -6.22 10.34
CA ASP A 118 -19.39 -7.56 9.79
C ASP A 118 -20.15 -7.54 8.45
N ASP A 119 -20.69 -6.38 8.06
CA ASP A 119 -21.41 -6.17 6.80
C ASP A 119 -20.49 -5.86 5.60
N GLY A 120 -19.17 -5.89 5.81
CA GLY A 120 -18.20 -5.59 4.76
C GLY A 120 -17.83 -4.11 4.66
N ALA A 121 -18.22 -3.28 5.63
CA ALA A 121 -17.76 -1.89 5.72
C ALA A 121 -16.59 -1.74 6.70
N PHE A 122 -15.81 -0.68 6.51
CA PHE A 122 -14.91 -0.15 7.54
C PHE A 122 -14.91 1.37 7.55
N PHE A 123 -14.49 1.95 8.67
CA PHE A 123 -14.32 3.39 8.82
C PHE A 123 -12.98 3.69 9.48
N ILE A 124 -12.15 4.51 8.81
CA ILE A 124 -10.94 5.09 9.42
C ILE A 124 -11.39 6.31 10.21
N ASN A 125 -11.18 6.28 11.53
CA ASN A 125 -11.70 7.31 12.41
C ASN A 125 -11.01 8.67 12.21
N ASP A 126 -11.77 9.75 12.38
CA ASP A 126 -11.25 11.11 12.41
C ASP A 126 -10.09 11.26 13.41
N GLY A 127 -9.07 12.03 12.99
CA GLY A 127 -7.83 12.21 13.75
C GLY A 127 -6.82 11.08 13.57
N SER A 128 -7.14 10.05 12.76
CA SER A 128 -6.14 9.06 12.36
C SER A 128 -5.10 9.68 11.44
N THR A 129 -3.87 9.18 11.46
CA THR A 129 -2.77 9.59 10.59
C THR A 129 -2.10 8.37 9.94
N TYR A 130 -1.74 8.50 8.66
CA TYR A 130 -1.11 7.42 7.90
C TYR A 130 -0.08 7.96 6.91
N PRO A 131 1.02 7.24 6.63
CA PRO A 131 2.04 7.70 5.69
C PRO A 131 1.48 7.91 4.27
N SER A 132 1.95 8.98 3.64
CA SER A 132 1.73 9.32 2.24
C SER A 132 3.00 9.94 1.65
N THR A 133 2.96 10.34 0.40
CA THR A 133 4.06 11.06 -0.25
C THR A 133 3.54 12.31 -0.92
N THR A 134 4.34 13.37 -0.89
CA THR A 134 4.11 14.58 -1.66
C THR A 134 5.29 14.84 -2.57
N THR A 135 5.04 15.30 -3.79
CA THR A 135 6.09 15.65 -4.74
C THR A 135 6.10 17.15 -4.92
N VAL A 136 7.21 17.79 -4.55
CA VAL A 136 7.47 19.21 -4.79
C VAL A 136 8.83 19.31 -5.47
N ASP A 137 8.90 20.08 -6.57
CA ASP A 137 10.13 20.30 -7.33
C ASP A 137 10.85 19.01 -7.80
N CYS A 138 10.07 18.02 -8.25
CA CYS A 138 10.56 16.68 -8.66
C CYS A 138 11.22 15.88 -7.53
N ILE A 139 11.05 16.29 -6.27
CA ILE A 139 11.48 15.55 -5.09
C ILE A 139 10.25 15.03 -4.38
N THR A 140 10.12 13.71 -4.34
CA THR A 140 9.09 13.04 -3.56
C THR A 140 9.58 12.90 -2.12
N THR A 141 8.86 13.50 -1.18
CA THR A 141 9.10 13.35 0.25
C THR A 141 7.92 12.65 0.89
N ALA A 142 8.20 11.86 1.92
CA ALA A 142 7.17 11.19 2.67
C ALA A 142 6.56 12.16 3.71
N THR A 143 5.25 12.11 3.86
CA THR A 143 4.46 12.91 4.79
C THR A 143 3.54 11.99 5.58
N ILE A 144 2.99 12.47 6.69
CA ILE A 144 2.02 11.71 7.50
C ILE A 144 0.79 12.60 7.71
N PRO A 145 -0.11 12.70 6.72
CA PRO A 145 -1.34 13.47 6.83
C PRO A 145 -2.37 12.81 7.76
N GLU A 146 -3.35 13.61 8.17
CA GLU A 146 -4.59 13.09 8.74
C GLU A 146 -5.39 12.37 7.65
N VAL A 147 -5.99 11.24 8.02
CA VAL A 147 -6.81 10.40 7.16
C VAL A 147 -8.13 10.05 7.87
N SER A 148 -9.20 10.04 7.10
CA SER A 148 -10.53 9.59 7.52
C SER A 148 -11.30 9.19 6.28
N GLU A 149 -11.87 7.99 6.28
CA GLU A 149 -12.64 7.50 5.14
C GLU A 149 -13.60 6.39 5.53
N PHE A 150 -14.64 6.23 4.70
CA PHE A 150 -15.44 5.01 4.66
C PHE A 150 -14.94 4.16 3.50
N GLY A 151 -14.68 2.89 3.79
CA GLY A 151 -14.29 1.91 2.79
C GLY A 151 -15.08 0.62 2.90
N THR A 152 -14.79 -0.28 1.96
CA THR A 152 -15.42 -1.61 1.92
C THR A 152 -14.38 -2.71 1.82
N TRP A 153 -14.70 -3.84 2.44
CA TRP A 153 -13.89 -5.04 2.45
C TRP A 153 -14.73 -6.27 2.12
N THR A 154 -14.05 -7.31 1.66
CA THR A 154 -14.61 -8.63 1.41
C THR A 154 -13.78 -9.69 2.14
N GLY A 155 -14.41 -10.78 2.52
CA GLY A 155 -13.71 -11.88 3.17
C GLY A 155 -14.24 -13.23 2.72
N THR A 156 -13.39 -14.24 2.83
CA THR A 156 -13.74 -15.63 2.56
C THR A 156 -14.14 -16.35 3.83
N SER A 157 -14.53 -17.62 3.71
CA SER A 157 -14.90 -18.43 4.85
C SER A 157 -13.72 -18.55 5.83
N PRO A 158 -13.92 -18.21 7.11
CA PRO A 158 -12.87 -18.33 8.12
C PRO A 158 -12.52 -19.79 8.42
N ILE A 159 -11.25 -20.00 8.72
CA ILE A 159 -10.70 -21.25 9.24
C ILE A 159 -10.30 -20.99 10.69
N THR A 160 -10.71 -21.87 11.61
CA THR A 160 -10.26 -21.82 13.00
C THR A 160 -8.89 -22.48 13.11
N ASP A 161 -7.98 -21.90 13.88
CA ASP A 161 -6.65 -22.49 14.08
C ASP A 161 -6.78 -23.88 14.74
N PRO A 162 -6.13 -24.92 14.19
CA PRO A 162 -6.24 -26.28 14.73
C PRO A 162 -5.59 -26.45 16.11
N ASN A 163 -4.69 -25.54 16.50
CA ASN A 163 -3.98 -25.56 17.78
C ASN A 163 -4.55 -24.54 18.78
N ASP A 164 -5.34 -23.56 18.32
CA ASP A 164 -5.99 -22.57 19.17
C ASP A 164 -7.42 -22.25 18.68
N ALA A 165 -8.41 -22.78 19.40
CA ALA A 165 -9.81 -22.55 19.08
C ALA A 165 -10.29 -21.10 19.29
N THR A 166 -9.45 -20.22 19.84
CA THR A 166 -9.71 -18.78 20.00
C THR A 166 -9.16 -17.94 18.85
N VAL A 167 -8.59 -18.56 17.82
CA VAL A 167 -7.99 -17.87 16.67
C VAL A 167 -8.69 -18.28 15.40
N SER A 168 -8.95 -17.32 14.52
CA SER A 168 -9.48 -17.59 13.19
C SER A 168 -8.83 -16.74 12.12
N THR A 169 -8.53 -17.35 10.98
CA THR A 169 -7.93 -16.70 9.80
C THR A 169 -8.85 -16.83 8.60
N ARG A 170 -8.97 -15.78 7.81
CA ARG A 170 -9.69 -15.76 6.53
C ARG A 170 -8.92 -14.99 5.48
N GLY A 171 -9.22 -15.26 4.20
CA GLY A 171 -8.86 -14.31 3.17
C GLY A 171 -9.63 -13.01 3.40
N TRP A 172 -8.94 -11.89 3.20
CA TRP A 172 -9.48 -10.56 3.41
C TRP A 172 -8.97 -9.62 2.34
N GLY A 173 -9.86 -8.78 1.82
CA GLY A 173 -9.55 -7.91 0.70
C GLY A 173 -10.27 -6.57 0.81
N ILE A 174 -9.61 -5.50 0.38
CA ILE A 174 -10.20 -4.17 0.30
C ILE A 174 -10.76 -3.96 -1.10
N THR A 175 -12.06 -3.65 -1.18
CA THR A 175 -12.77 -3.38 -2.44
C THR A 175 -12.93 -1.90 -2.72
N GLN A 176 -12.88 -1.05 -1.69
CA GLN A 176 -12.93 0.40 -1.84
C GLN A 176 -12.16 1.06 -0.70
N SER A 177 -11.17 1.86 -1.06
CA SER A 177 -10.39 2.71 -0.16
C SER A 177 -9.64 3.74 -1.01
N GLY A 178 -9.50 4.95 -0.49
CA GLY A 178 -8.59 5.98 -1.00
C GLY A 178 -7.30 6.09 -0.19
N VAL A 179 -7.21 5.41 0.95
CA VAL A 179 -6.01 5.38 1.83
C VAL A 179 -5.19 4.11 1.62
N PHE A 180 -5.85 2.96 1.49
CA PHE A 180 -5.23 1.65 1.32
C PHE A 180 -5.34 1.14 -0.11
N ALA A 181 -4.39 0.28 -0.46
CA ALA A 181 -4.43 -0.49 -1.69
C ALA A 181 -5.67 -1.41 -1.72
N GLN A 182 -6.19 -1.65 -2.91
CA GLN A 182 -7.19 -2.68 -3.15
C GLN A 182 -6.51 -4.03 -3.37
N PHE A 183 -7.10 -5.09 -2.83
CA PHE A 183 -6.58 -6.45 -2.98
C PHE A 183 -7.69 -7.48 -2.73
N GLY A 184 -7.49 -8.68 -3.27
CA GLY A 184 -8.45 -9.78 -3.21
C GLY A 184 -8.38 -10.57 -1.91
N ALA A 185 -9.50 -11.21 -1.58
CA ALA A 185 -9.61 -12.17 -0.49
C ALA A 185 -9.49 -13.60 -1.05
N PRO A 186 -8.37 -14.32 -0.85
CA PRO A 186 -8.23 -15.71 -1.28
C PRO A 186 -9.09 -16.65 -0.42
N ASP A 187 -9.61 -17.72 -1.01
CA ASP A 187 -10.26 -18.79 -0.23
C ASP A 187 -9.20 -19.74 0.32
N LEU A 188 -8.85 -19.57 1.60
CA LEU A 188 -7.78 -20.33 2.25
C LEU A 188 -8.07 -21.83 2.38
N ALA A 189 -9.32 -22.26 2.17
CA ALA A 189 -9.67 -23.68 2.20
C ALA A 189 -9.39 -24.39 0.87
N THR A 190 -9.35 -23.65 -0.24
CA THR A 190 -9.31 -24.21 -1.59
C THR A 190 -8.18 -23.69 -2.46
N MET A 191 -7.67 -22.49 -2.18
CA MET A 191 -6.65 -21.81 -2.96
C MET A 191 -5.24 -21.97 -2.36
N VAL A 192 -4.23 -22.00 -3.21
CA VAL A 192 -2.81 -22.17 -2.84
C VAL A 192 -1.98 -20.96 -3.27
N GLU A 193 -1.18 -20.43 -2.35
CA GLU A 193 -0.22 -19.34 -2.61
C GLU A 193 0.79 -19.72 -3.70
N GLY A 194 1.08 -18.80 -4.61
CA GLY A 194 1.94 -19.00 -5.78
C GLY A 194 1.30 -19.78 -6.92
N THR A 195 0.07 -20.26 -6.75
CA THR A 195 -0.72 -20.91 -7.83
C THR A 195 -1.99 -20.13 -8.13
N ASP A 196 -2.80 -19.89 -7.10
CA ASP A 196 -4.10 -19.22 -7.24
C ASP A 196 -4.04 -17.74 -6.84
N TYR A 197 -3.23 -17.39 -5.84
CA TYR A 197 -2.97 -16.03 -5.35
C TYR A 197 -1.48 -15.81 -5.05
N GLY A 198 -1.05 -14.55 -4.99
CA GLY A 198 0.36 -14.16 -4.84
C GLY A 198 1.02 -13.74 -6.15
N ALA A 199 2.28 -13.27 -6.06
CA ALA A 199 3.03 -12.75 -7.20
C ALA A 199 3.03 -13.71 -8.40
N GLY A 200 2.71 -13.21 -9.60
CA GLY A 200 2.66 -13.97 -10.85
C GLY A 200 1.38 -14.79 -11.07
N THR A 201 0.37 -14.67 -10.20
CA THR A 201 -0.91 -15.37 -10.33
C THR A 201 -2.01 -14.44 -10.85
N ASN A 202 -3.25 -14.95 -11.01
CA ASN A 202 -4.39 -14.09 -11.36
C ASN A 202 -4.84 -13.17 -10.21
N MET A 203 -4.39 -13.43 -8.98
CA MET A 203 -4.68 -12.62 -7.79
C MET A 203 -3.35 -12.21 -7.14
N GLU A 204 -2.60 -11.35 -7.83
CA GLU A 204 -1.30 -10.85 -7.32
C GLU A 204 -1.46 -9.95 -6.10
N ASN A 205 -2.54 -9.17 -6.05
CA ASN A 205 -2.90 -8.35 -4.91
C ASN A 205 -3.83 -9.16 -4.01
N TRP A 206 -3.38 -9.53 -2.82
CA TRP A 206 -4.13 -10.39 -1.91
C TRP A 206 -3.88 -10.04 -0.45
N GLY A 207 -4.78 -10.47 0.43
CA GLY A 207 -4.60 -10.31 1.86
C GLY A 207 -5.31 -11.36 2.71
N ILE A 208 -4.93 -11.41 3.98
CA ILE A 208 -5.51 -12.26 5.00
C ILE A 208 -5.73 -11.47 6.28
N LEU A 209 -6.76 -11.86 7.01
CA LEU A 209 -7.09 -11.33 8.32
C LEU A 209 -7.10 -12.48 9.32
N THR A 210 -6.27 -12.37 10.35
CA THR A 210 -6.28 -13.25 11.52
C THR A 210 -6.85 -12.49 12.71
N VAL A 211 -7.83 -13.06 13.38
CA VAL A 211 -8.50 -12.47 14.55
C VAL A 211 -8.33 -13.39 15.75
N ASN A 212 -7.88 -12.81 16.86
CA ASN A 212 -7.87 -13.45 18.17
C ASN A 212 -9.15 -13.07 18.92
N TYR A 213 -9.75 -14.04 19.61
CA TYR A 213 -11.01 -13.87 20.31
C TYR A 213 -10.85 -14.10 21.82
N THR A 214 -11.81 -13.60 22.58
CA THR A 214 -11.84 -13.80 24.05
C THR A 214 -12.03 -15.27 24.44
N ASP A 215 -12.75 -16.04 23.62
CA ASP A 215 -12.99 -17.46 23.80
C ASP A 215 -13.33 -18.16 22.47
N ALA A 216 -13.53 -19.47 22.54
CA ALA A 216 -13.82 -20.33 21.39
C ALA A 216 -15.21 -20.15 20.77
N SER A 217 -16.05 -19.24 21.29
CA SER A 217 -17.29 -18.85 20.61
C SER A 217 -17.02 -17.96 19.39
N LEU A 218 -15.82 -17.39 19.28
CA LEU A 218 -15.40 -16.53 18.17
C LEU A 218 -16.34 -15.32 17.95
N ALA A 219 -16.98 -14.86 19.02
CA ALA A 219 -17.98 -13.80 18.98
C ALA A 219 -17.42 -12.41 19.34
N THR A 220 -16.36 -12.34 20.14
CA THR A 220 -15.80 -11.07 20.63
C THR A 220 -14.31 -10.99 20.31
N PRO A 221 -13.93 -10.20 19.28
CA PRO A 221 -12.54 -9.96 18.93
C PRO A 221 -11.74 -9.29 20.06
N VAL A 222 -10.45 -9.61 20.15
CA VAL A 222 -9.46 -9.01 21.06
C VAL A 222 -8.40 -8.27 20.25
N SER A 223 -7.95 -8.85 19.15
CA SER A 223 -6.96 -8.24 18.25
C SER A 223 -7.14 -8.76 16.84
N ALA A 224 -6.74 -7.96 15.87
CA ALA A 224 -6.67 -8.33 14.47
C ALA A 224 -5.23 -8.16 13.96
N GLU A 225 -4.78 -9.10 13.14
CA GLU A 225 -3.55 -9.03 12.36
C GLU A 225 -3.92 -9.13 10.89
N ILE A 226 -3.44 -8.18 10.10
CA ILE A 226 -3.69 -8.12 8.67
C ILE A 226 -2.35 -8.25 7.96
N TYR A 227 -2.31 -9.18 7.01
CA TYR A 227 -1.22 -9.31 6.06
C TYR A 227 -1.78 -9.05 4.67
N TRP A 228 -1.08 -8.26 3.86
CA TRP A 228 -1.43 -8.05 2.47
C TRP A 228 -0.20 -7.84 1.62
N GLU A 229 -0.34 -8.16 0.35
CA GLU A 229 0.60 -7.86 -0.71
C GLU A 229 -0.16 -7.09 -1.80
N ALA A 230 0.44 -5.99 -2.26
CA ALA A 230 -0.12 -5.18 -3.34
C ALA A 230 1.00 -4.71 -4.27
N HIS A 231 0.70 -4.78 -5.56
CA HIS A 231 1.53 -4.30 -6.66
C HIS A 231 0.87 -3.07 -7.25
N ASP A 232 1.67 -2.09 -7.63
CA ASP A 232 1.17 -0.88 -8.30
C ASP A 232 0.42 -1.25 -9.58
N GLY A 233 -0.74 -0.64 -9.81
CA GLY A 233 -1.57 -0.92 -10.97
C GLY A 233 -3.05 -0.69 -10.74
N THR A 234 -3.82 -0.81 -11.82
CA THR A 234 -5.27 -0.56 -11.80
C THR A 234 -6.02 -1.52 -10.88
N ALA A 235 -5.50 -2.73 -10.68
CA ALA A 235 -6.08 -3.74 -9.80
C ALA A 235 -5.93 -3.39 -8.31
N SER A 236 -4.91 -2.62 -7.93
CA SER A 236 -4.71 -2.15 -6.55
C SER A 236 -5.18 -0.71 -6.33
N GLY A 237 -5.47 0.02 -7.41
CA GLY A 237 -5.73 1.45 -7.37
C GLY A 237 -4.51 2.28 -6.97
N LEU A 238 -3.32 1.68 -6.95
CA LEU A 238 -2.08 2.35 -6.55
C LEU A 238 -1.32 2.86 -7.76
N ALA A 239 -0.78 4.07 -7.61
CA ALA A 239 0.17 4.70 -8.53
C ALA A 239 -0.27 4.72 -10.00
N VAL A 240 -1.59 4.73 -10.27
CA VAL A 240 -2.18 4.85 -11.60
C VAL A 240 -2.81 6.21 -11.83
N ASP A 241 -2.76 6.70 -13.07
CA ASP A 241 -3.50 7.88 -13.52
C ASP A 241 -4.93 7.53 -13.97
N ASP A 242 -5.68 8.55 -14.40
CA ASP A 242 -7.07 8.43 -14.85
C ASP A 242 -7.22 7.52 -16.09
N ASP A 243 -6.15 7.37 -16.87
CA ASP A 243 -6.10 6.51 -18.06
C ASP A 243 -5.65 5.07 -17.71
N GLY A 244 -5.30 4.82 -16.44
CA GLY A 244 -4.88 3.52 -15.92
C GLY A 244 -3.38 3.22 -16.12
N PHE A 245 -2.59 4.20 -16.53
CA PHE A 245 -1.14 4.05 -16.64
C PHE A 245 -0.46 4.30 -15.31
N LEU A 246 0.62 3.58 -15.06
CA LEU A 246 1.46 3.83 -13.89
C LEU A 246 2.09 5.23 -13.99
N ASN A 247 1.97 6.01 -12.93
CA ASN A 247 2.37 7.41 -12.83
C ASN A 247 3.27 7.67 -11.59
N GLY A 248 3.75 6.59 -10.95
CA GLY A 248 4.78 6.68 -9.92
C GLY A 248 6.14 6.99 -10.54
N SER A 249 6.89 7.91 -9.93
CA SER A 249 8.31 8.14 -10.20
C SER A 249 9.09 8.17 -8.88
N VAL A 250 10.27 7.56 -8.89
CA VAL A 250 11.18 7.56 -7.73
C VAL A 250 12.40 8.37 -8.11
N GLY A 251 12.62 9.47 -7.40
CA GLY A 251 13.77 10.36 -7.58
C GLY A 251 14.66 10.37 -6.33
N ILE A 252 15.96 10.61 -6.54
CA ILE A 252 16.90 10.86 -5.44
C ILE A 252 17.16 12.36 -5.38
N GLY A 253 16.56 13.03 -4.40
CA GLY A 253 16.61 14.50 -4.28
C GLY A 253 17.98 15.07 -3.90
N THR A 254 18.79 14.30 -3.16
CA THR A 254 20.19 14.64 -2.86
C THR A 254 21.00 13.36 -2.70
N VAL A 255 22.26 13.37 -3.15
CA VAL A 255 23.21 12.28 -2.93
C VAL A 255 24.34 12.83 -2.06
N ALA A 256 24.65 12.15 -0.95
CA ALA A 256 25.87 12.43 -0.21
C ALA A 256 27.05 12.09 -1.13
N SER A 257 27.72 13.13 -1.66
CA SER A 257 28.82 12.94 -2.60
C SER A 257 30.12 12.75 -1.82
N ASP A 258 30.85 11.67 -2.12
CA ASP A 258 32.18 11.46 -1.57
C ASP A 258 33.25 12.17 -2.43
N SER A 259 34.47 12.29 -1.91
CA SER A 259 35.56 12.98 -2.63
C SER A 259 35.86 12.37 -4.00
N VAL A 260 35.51 11.09 -4.22
CA VAL A 260 35.73 10.36 -5.47
C VAL A 260 34.67 10.72 -6.51
N THR A 261 33.40 10.77 -6.12
CA THR A 261 32.27 11.12 -6.98
C THR A 261 32.38 12.58 -7.43
N ILE A 262 32.77 13.48 -6.53
CA ILE A 262 33.05 14.88 -6.87
C ILE A 262 34.21 14.95 -7.88
N ALA A 263 35.32 14.25 -7.61
CA ALA A 263 36.48 14.28 -8.50
C ALA A 263 36.19 13.67 -9.88
N ALA A 264 35.43 12.58 -9.95
CA ALA A 264 35.04 11.92 -11.20
C ALA A 264 34.08 12.80 -12.02
N THR A 265 33.10 13.42 -11.37
CA THR A 265 32.16 14.36 -12.00
C THR A 265 32.92 15.59 -12.50
N ALA A 266 33.83 16.15 -11.70
CA ALA A 266 34.67 17.29 -12.08
C ALA A 266 35.63 16.94 -13.23
N ALA A 267 36.23 15.75 -13.24
CA ALA A 267 37.09 15.28 -14.33
C ALA A 267 36.31 15.11 -15.64
N ALA A 268 35.10 14.57 -15.58
CA ALA A 268 34.22 14.44 -16.73
C ALA A 268 33.75 15.81 -17.25
N ALA A 269 33.41 16.75 -16.37
CA ALA A 269 33.08 18.13 -16.74
C ALA A 269 34.27 18.83 -17.43
N ALA A 270 35.47 18.71 -16.86
CA ALA A 270 36.69 19.27 -17.44
C ALA A 270 37.01 18.68 -18.83
N ALA A 271 36.79 17.37 -19.03
CA ALA A 271 36.93 16.72 -20.32
C ALA A 271 35.89 17.21 -21.35
N ALA A 272 34.72 17.64 -20.89
CA ALA A 272 33.66 18.24 -21.72
C ALA A 272 33.88 19.75 -21.98
N GLY A 273 34.94 20.35 -21.42
CA GLY A 273 35.26 21.77 -21.61
C GLY A 273 34.40 22.72 -20.77
N ILE A 274 33.87 22.23 -19.64
CA ILE A 274 33.05 22.95 -18.67
C ILE A 274 33.87 23.22 -17.42
#